data_AF-A0A7Y5DE41-F1
#
_entry.id   AF-A0A7Y5DE41-F1
#
_cell.length_a   1.000
_cell.length_b   1.000
_cell.length_c   1.000
_cell.angle_alpha   90.00
_cell.angle_beta   90.00
_cell.angle_gamma   90.00
#
_symmetry.space_group_name_H-M   'P 1'
#
loop_
_entity.id
_entity.type
_entity.pdbx_description
1 polymer ?
#
loop_
_entity_poly.entity_id
_entity_poly.type
_entity_poly.pdbx_seq_one_letter_code
_entity_poly.pdbx_strand_id
1 'polypeptide(L)'
;LNEGTAHLQGGRLQEAEGACRRALDLAPNHPDALHHLGLLLYRLSRFDEAIATISRAIEQAPASPLYSFNLGVVAQKAARPDEAIRAYRQAVTLNPRHLEAWINLGNVLKDRGALPESIEAYQQALALNPSHADTHNNLGAAFKEQGEMERALASYRQALHLKPTHIEALNNLGLALMETGSLDEAIASFTQALTIMPGYLKALYNLGIAWSWAGEHEKAVDCLQRAATAKHDHAKPVTDPFVYRSRIKHDLEQIQYLFERQLLHDEHRPYFQALQQLDGELRRRPDPGNRIPIAPQRLAPVAASFNRLLYRAPNPHLPDGALHPDLNVEAVESRYLAQQPEVTFIDGLLNREALEALRRFCWESTVWKKDYENGYIGAFLGDGFASPLLLQIAEELRLKFPRIFKQHRLTQAWAFKHDSTRRGLNIHADAAAVNVNFWITPDEANLNQETGGLVVYDKEAPRDWNFQEYNSDKNKPKILAWLKQVGAQTVKVPYRTNRAIVFNSDLFHETDEIAFKDEYLCRRINITLLYGFRRNG
;
A
#
# COMPACT_ATOMS: atom_id res chain seq x y z
N LEU A 1 -29.10 34.64 -11.74
CA LEU A 1 -27.69 34.36 -11.37
C LEU A 1 -27.37 34.77 -9.93
N ASN A 2 -27.55 36.04 -9.54
CA ASN A 2 -27.29 36.53 -8.16
C ASN A 2 -27.98 35.71 -7.05
N GLU A 3 -29.23 35.29 -7.27
CA GLU A 3 -29.98 34.41 -6.35
C GLU A 3 -29.28 33.04 -6.18
N GLY A 4 -28.88 32.41 -7.29
CA GLY A 4 -28.15 31.13 -7.28
C GLY A 4 -26.79 31.23 -6.58
N THR A 5 -26.06 32.32 -6.79
CA THR A 5 -24.79 32.59 -6.10
C THR A 5 -24.98 32.78 -4.59
N ALA A 6 -26.05 33.46 -4.17
CA ALA A 6 -26.38 33.64 -2.75
C ALA A 6 -26.78 32.32 -2.07
N HIS A 7 -27.54 31.46 -2.75
CA HIS A 7 -27.85 30.10 -2.26
C HIS A 7 -26.60 29.22 -2.14
N LEU A 8 -25.67 29.32 -3.10
CA LEU A 8 -24.38 28.63 -3.07
C LEU A 8 -23.53 29.05 -1.86
N GLN A 9 -23.43 30.35 -1.59
CA GLN A 9 -22.72 30.88 -0.41
C GLN A 9 -23.37 30.44 0.90
N GLY A 10 -24.70 30.24 0.91
CA GLY A 10 -25.47 29.74 2.05
C GLY A 10 -25.56 28.21 2.16
N GLY A 11 -24.85 27.44 1.34
CA GLY A 11 -24.86 25.97 1.38
C GLY A 11 -26.15 25.29 0.90
N ARG A 12 -27.11 26.05 0.35
CA ARG A 12 -28.41 25.60 -0.14
C ARG A 12 -28.31 25.11 -1.58
N LEU A 13 -27.70 23.94 -1.77
CA LEU A 13 -27.28 23.43 -3.08
C LEU A 13 -28.46 23.12 -4.03
N GLN A 14 -29.58 22.63 -3.51
CA GLN A 14 -30.76 22.31 -4.33
C GLN A 14 -31.45 23.56 -4.85
N GLU A 15 -31.59 24.59 -4.01
CA GLU A 15 -32.16 25.88 -4.39
C GLU A 15 -31.24 26.63 -5.35
N ALA A 16 -29.92 26.53 -5.15
CA ALA A 16 -28.93 27.07 -6.09
C ALA A 16 -29.00 26.39 -7.47
N GLU A 17 -29.17 25.06 -7.51
CA GLU A 17 -29.38 24.32 -8.77
C GLU A 17 -30.66 24.79 -9.46
N GLY A 18 -31.78 24.87 -8.72
CA GLY A 18 -33.05 25.35 -9.24
C GLY A 18 -32.97 26.76 -9.83
N ALA A 19 -32.28 27.68 -9.15
CA ALA A 19 -32.08 29.04 -9.65
C ALA A 19 -31.21 29.10 -10.91
N CYS A 20 -30.18 28.25 -11.04
CA CYS A 20 -29.35 28.17 -12.23
C CYS A 20 -30.12 27.57 -13.42
N ARG A 21 -30.94 26.55 -13.18
CA ARG A 21 -31.81 25.95 -14.22
C ARG A 21 -32.83 26.95 -14.74
N ARG A 22 -33.53 27.69 -13.86
CA ARG A 22 -34.43 28.78 -14.28
C ARG A 22 -33.73 29.85 -15.12
N ALA A 23 -32.49 30.20 -14.77
CA ALA A 23 -31.71 31.15 -15.57
C ALA A 23 -31.40 30.60 -16.97
N LEU A 24 -31.15 29.29 -17.09
CA LEU A 24 -30.95 28.61 -18.36
C LEU A 24 -32.25 28.39 -19.14
N ASP A 25 -33.40 28.29 -18.49
CA ASP A 25 -34.70 28.24 -19.19
C ASP A 25 -34.96 29.57 -19.94
N LEU A 26 -34.53 30.69 -19.36
CA LEU A 26 -34.63 32.03 -19.98
C LEU A 26 -33.51 32.28 -21.01
N ALA A 27 -32.31 31.75 -20.77
CA ALA A 27 -31.15 31.89 -21.64
C ALA A 27 -30.34 30.58 -21.74
N PRO A 28 -30.74 29.63 -22.62
CA PRO A 28 -30.22 28.26 -22.64
C PRO A 28 -28.71 28.10 -22.84
N ASN A 29 -28.08 29.11 -23.44
CA ASN A 29 -26.67 29.14 -23.79
C ASN A 29 -25.90 30.24 -23.05
N HIS A 30 -26.43 30.76 -21.94
CA HIS A 30 -25.69 31.76 -21.16
C HIS A 30 -24.44 31.11 -20.51
N PRO A 31 -23.22 31.53 -20.88
CA PRO A 31 -21.99 30.84 -20.49
C PRO A 31 -21.78 30.78 -18.96
N ASP A 32 -21.96 31.89 -18.24
CA ASP A 32 -21.81 31.89 -16.76
C ASP A 32 -22.86 31.02 -16.05
N ALA A 33 -24.09 30.97 -16.58
CA ALA A 33 -25.15 30.15 -16.00
C ALA A 33 -24.85 28.66 -16.15
N LEU A 34 -24.33 28.26 -17.32
CA LEU A 34 -23.84 26.90 -17.58
C LEU A 34 -22.66 26.57 -16.67
N HIS A 35 -21.68 27.46 -16.56
CA HIS A 35 -20.51 27.24 -15.70
C HIS A 35 -20.89 27.09 -14.22
N HIS A 36 -21.74 27.98 -13.69
CA HIS A 36 -22.23 27.90 -12.32
C HIS A 36 -23.02 26.61 -12.05
N LEU A 37 -23.91 26.21 -12.98
CA LEU A 37 -24.61 24.92 -12.87
C LEU A 37 -23.62 23.75 -12.86
N GLY A 38 -22.60 23.79 -13.71
CA GLY A 38 -21.53 22.79 -13.73
C GLY A 38 -20.79 22.66 -12.39
N LEU A 39 -20.45 23.79 -11.74
CA LEU A 39 -19.81 23.80 -10.41
C LEU A 39 -20.74 23.27 -9.31
N LEU A 40 -22.05 23.52 -9.41
CA LEU A 40 -23.05 22.95 -8.50
C LEU A 40 -23.15 21.43 -8.65
N LEU A 41 -23.23 20.95 -9.89
CA LEU A 41 -23.25 19.52 -10.20
C LEU A 41 -21.99 18.82 -9.70
N TYR A 42 -20.82 19.46 -9.81
CA TYR A 42 -19.58 19.00 -9.22
C TYR A 42 -19.67 18.83 -7.69
N ARG A 43 -20.22 19.82 -6.98
CA ARG A 43 -20.42 19.72 -5.52
C ARG A 43 -21.42 18.62 -5.14
N LEU A 44 -22.38 18.34 -6.00
CA LEU A 44 -23.33 17.23 -5.87
C LEU A 44 -22.75 15.88 -6.33
N SER A 45 -21.46 15.81 -6.70
CA SER A 45 -20.78 14.62 -7.23
C SER A 45 -21.41 14.04 -8.51
N ARG A 46 -22.17 14.86 -9.26
CA ARG A 46 -22.75 14.53 -10.57
C ARG A 46 -21.75 14.90 -11.67
N PHE A 47 -20.62 14.19 -11.69
CA PHE A 47 -19.44 14.59 -12.45
C PHE A 47 -19.66 14.62 -13.97
N ASP A 48 -20.36 13.65 -14.54
CA ASP A 48 -20.59 13.59 -15.99
C ASP A 48 -21.45 14.76 -16.48
N GLU A 49 -22.49 15.11 -15.73
CA GLU A 49 -23.33 16.27 -16.01
C GLU A 49 -22.56 17.57 -15.81
N ALA A 50 -21.70 17.65 -14.78
CA ALA A 50 -20.85 18.81 -14.56
C ALA A 50 -19.89 19.05 -15.75
N ILE A 51 -19.23 18.00 -16.23
CA ILE A 51 -18.33 18.04 -17.39
C ILE A 51 -19.08 18.51 -18.64
N ALA A 52 -20.24 17.90 -18.94
CA ALA A 52 -21.05 18.27 -20.09
C ALA A 52 -21.50 19.73 -20.03
N THR A 53 -21.94 20.19 -18.85
CA THR A 53 -22.44 21.56 -18.66
C THR A 53 -21.32 22.59 -18.77
N ILE A 54 -20.15 22.35 -18.18
CA ILE A 54 -18.99 23.26 -18.31
C ILE A 54 -18.44 23.26 -19.74
N SER A 55 -18.44 22.11 -20.43
CA SER A 55 -18.04 22.05 -21.84
C SER A 55 -18.93 22.92 -22.73
N ARG A 56 -20.25 22.89 -22.50
CA ARG A 56 -21.18 23.83 -23.15
C ARG A 56 -20.85 25.29 -22.82
N ALA A 57 -20.48 25.62 -21.58
CA ALA A 57 -20.06 26.98 -21.23
C ALA A 57 -18.83 27.44 -22.05
N ILE A 58 -17.86 26.52 -22.26
CA ILE A 58 -16.67 26.77 -23.08
C ILE A 58 -17.03 26.94 -24.56
N GLU A 59 -17.97 26.15 -25.10
CA GLU A 59 -18.44 26.31 -26.49
C GLU A 59 -19.03 27.72 -26.73
N GLN A 60 -19.74 28.27 -25.74
CA GLN A 60 -20.35 29.59 -25.86
C GLN A 60 -19.35 30.74 -25.60
N ALA A 61 -18.32 30.50 -24.79
CA ALA A 61 -17.27 31.47 -24.49
C ALA A 61 -15.88 30.78 -24.37
N PRO A 62 -15.24 30.47 -25.51
CA PRO A 62 -14.02 29.64 -25.54
C PRO A 62 -12.77 30.35 -25.02
N ALA A 63 -12.82 31.68 -24.89
CA ALA A 63 -11.72 32.51 -24.42
C ALA A 63 -11.63 32.62 -22.88
N SER A 64 -12.50 31.94 -22.12
CA SER A 64 -12.49 31.99 -20.66
C SER A 64 -11.53 30.95 -20.06
N PRO A 65 -10.34 31.35 -19.54
CA PRO A 65 -9.41 30.42 -18.91
C PRO A 65 -10.00 29.76 -17.66
N LEU A 66 -10.88 30.46 -16.93
CA LEU A 66 -11.54 29.96 -15.73
C LEU A 66 -12.44 28.76 -16.03
N TYR A 67 -13.13 28.75 -17.17
CA TYR A 67 -14.00 27.65 -17.53
C TYR A 67 -13.18 26.40 -17.85
N SER A 68 -12.11 26.55 -18.64
CA SER A 68 -11.18 25.46 -18.94
C SER A 68 -10.48 24.93 -17.69
N PHE A 69 -10.05 25.82 -16.77
CA PHE A 69 -9.45 25.40 -15.50
C PHE A 69 -10.44 24.58 -14.66
N ASN A 70 -11.67 25.05 -14.49
CA ASN A 70 -12.68 24.35 -13.71
C ASN A 70 -13.12 23.03 -14.37
N LEU A 71 -13.19 22.96 -15.70
CA LEU A 71 -13.38 21.70 -16.42
C LEU A 71 -12.26 20.71 -16.05
N GLY A 72 -11.00 21.17 -16.02
CA GLY A 72 -9.86 20.35 -15.62
C GLY A 72 -10.00 19.79 -14.21
N VAL A 73 -10.41 20.63 -13.24
CA VAL A 73 -10.66 20.20 -11.84
C VAL A 73 -11.76 19.14 -11.76
N VAL A 74 -12.88 19.35 -12.46
CA VAL A 74 -14.00 18.41 -12.45
C VAL A 74 -13.59 17.09 -13.11
N ALA A 75 -12.93 17.13 -14.27
CA ALA A 75 -12.45 15.95 -14.98
C ALA A 75 -11.44 15.15 -14.15
N GLN A 76 -10.53 15.81 -13.44
CA GLN A 76 -9.60 15.15 -12.52
C GLN A 76 -10.35 14.43 -11.40
N LYS A 77 -11.33 15.09 -10.77
CA LYS A 77 -12.15 14.47 -9.71
C LYS A 77 -12.98 13.30 -10.23
N ALA A 78 -13.41 13.35 -11.49
CA ALA A 78 -14.12 12.29 -12.18
C ALA A 78 -13.21 11.11 -12.63
N ALA A 79 -11.92 11.13 -12.26
CA ALA A 79 -10.92 10.16 -12.72
C ALA A 79 -10.79 10.09 -14.26
N ARG A 80 -10.91 11.24 -14.95
CA ARG A 80 -10.75 11.40 -16.40
C ARG A 80 -9.49 12.22 -16.72
N PRO A 81 -8.28 11.64 -16.55
CA PRO A 81 -7.03 12.40 -16.60
C PRO A 81 -6.75 13.04 -17.96
N ASP A 82 -7.09 12.38 -19.08
CA ASP A 82 -6.82 12.92 -20.42
C ASP A 82 -7.70 14.14 -20.74
N GLU A 83 -8.95 14.16 -20.25
CA GLU A 83 -9.83 15.34 -20.31
C GLU A 83 -9.28 16.47 -19.43
N ALA A 84 -8.80 16.15 -18.22
CA ALA A 84 -8.21 17.13 -17.30
C ALA A 84 -6.96 17.80 -17.91
N ILE A 85 -6.05 17.01 -18.51
CA ILE A 85 -4.85 17.53 -19.18
C ILE A 85 -5.22 18.49 -20.31
N ARG A 86 -6.18 18.13 -21.18
CA ARG A 86 -6.63 19.01 -22.27
C ARG A 86 -7.19 20.33 -21.75
N ALA A 87 -8.05 20.25 -20.73
CA ALA A 87 -8.68 21.42 -20.14
C ALA A 87 -7.67 22.35 -19.44
N TYR A 88 -6.70 21.80 -18.70
CA TYR A 88 -5.62 22.60 -18.10
C TYR A 88 -4.69 23.20 -19.14
N ARG A 89 -4.31 22.46 -20.20
CA ARG A 89 -3.52 23.00 -21.32
C ARG A 89 -4.23 24.17 -21.99
N GLN A 90 -5.54 24.07 -22.21
CA GLN A 90 -6.33 25.19 -22.71
C GLN A 90 -6.31 26.38 -21.73
N ALA A 91 -6.48 26.13 -20.42
CA ALA A 91 -6.47 27.18 -19.41
C ALA A 91 -5.14 27.96 -19.39
N VAL A 92 -3.99 27.28 -19.43
CA VAL A 92 -2.67 27.93 -19.45
C VAL A 92 -2.35 28.57 -20.80
N THR A 93 -2.92 28.08 -21.90
CA THR A 93 -2.82 28.73 -23.22
C THR A 93 -3.58 30.06 -23.24
N LEU A 94 -4.80 30.07 -22.67
CA LEU A 94 -5.64 31.27 -22.57
C LEU A 94 -5.11 32.28 -21.55
N ASN A 95 -4.50 31.79 -20.46
CA ASN A 95 -3.86 32.62 -19.45
C ASN A 95 -2.55 31.97 -18.95
N PRO A 96 -1.40 32.30 -19.56
CA PRO A 96 -0.11 31.78 -19.15
C PRO A 96 0.32 32.16 -17.73
N ARG A 97 -0.35 33.15 -17.10
CA ARG A 97 -0.09 33.60 -15.72
C ARG A 97 -0.96 32.91 -14.67
N HIS A 98 -1.73 31.88 -15.04
CA HIS A 98 -2.56 31.15 -14.09
C HIS A 98 -1.73 30.09 -13.35
N LEU A 99 -1.25 30.45 -12.15
CA LEU A 99 -0.38 29.61 -11.32
C LEU A 99 -0.98 28.22 -11.03
N GLU A 100 -2.23 28.17 -10.56
CA GLU A 100 -2.90 26.93 -10.17
C GLU A 100 -3.15 25.99 -11.36
N ALA A 101 -3.38 26.53 -12.55
CA ALA A 101 -3.56 25.74 -13.76
C ALA A 101 -2.25 25.01 -14.14
N TRP A 102 -1.11 25.68 -14.03
CA TRP A 102 0.20 25.05 -14.23
C TRP A 102 0.50 23.97 -13.18
N ILE A 103 0.24 24.25 -11.90
CA ILE A 103 0.43 23.27 -10.82
C ILE A 103 -0.43 22.03 -11.03
N ASN A 104 -1.72 22.20 -11.34
CA ASN A 104 -2.63 21.08 -11.54
C ASN A 104 -2.33 20.32 -12.84
N LEU A 105 -1.90 21.01 -13.90
CA LEU A 105 -1.40 20.36 -15.11
C LEU A 105 -0.20 19.46 -14.79
N GLY A 106 0.79 19.98 -14.04
CA GLY A 106 1.94 19.20 -13.59
C GLY A 106 1.53 17.96 -12.79
N ASN A 107 0.63 18.13 -11.80
CA ASN A 107 0.15 17.01 -10.98
C ASN A 107 -0.47 15.89 -11.81
N VAL A 108 -1.37 16.21 -12.74
CA VAL A 108 -2.02 15.17 -13.58
C VAL A 108 -1.03 14.54 -14.55
N LEU A 109 -0.08 15.30 -15.11
CA LEU A 109 0.96 14.76 -15.98
C LEU A 109 1.88 13.80 -15.24
N LYS A 110 2.30 14.14 -14.01
CA LYS A 110 3.09 13.26 -13.14
C LYS A 110 2.35 11.96 -12.86
N ASP A 111 1.08 12.04 -12.45
CA ASP A 111 0.25 10.87 -12.17
C ASP A 111 0.04 9.97 -13.40
N ARG A 112 0.24 10.51 -14.62
CA ARG A 112 0.22 9.77 -15.89
C ARG A 112 1.59 9.27 -16.35
N GLY A 113 2.65 9.53 -15.59
CA GLY A 113 4.03 9.18 -15.94
C GLY A 113 4.66 10.08 -17.01
N ALA A 114 4.00 11.17 -17.42
CA ALA A 114 4.54 12.18 -18.33
C ALA A 114 5.46 13.14 -17.57
N LEU A 115 6.56 12.59 -17.03
CA LEU A 115 7.45 13.29 -16.11
C LEU A 115 8.12 14.53 -16.73
N PRO A 116 8.63 14.50 -17.98
CA PRO A 116 9.23 15.69 -18.59
C PRO A 116 8.26 16.87 -18.69
N GLU A 117 7.03 16.63 -19.17
CA GLU A 117 6.01 17.67 -19.28
C GLU A 117 5.50 18.15 -17.91
N SER A 118 5.45 17.24 -16.91
CA SER A 118 5.14 17.62 -15.53
C SER A 118 6.17 18.59 -14.97
N ILE A 119 7.46 18.32 -15.18
CA ILE A 119 8.56 19.16 -14.71
C ILE A 119 8.49 20.53 -15.35
N GLU A 120 8.25 20.60 -16.67
CA GLU A 120 8.07 21.88 -17.37
C GLU A 120 6.90 22.67 -16.77
N ALA A 121 5.75 22.04 -16.55
CA ALA A 121 4.59 22.71 -15.96
C ALA A 121 4.88 23.27 -14.56
N TYR A 122 5.58 22.52 -13.70
CA TYR A 122 6.00 23.01 -12.39
C TYR A 122 7.02 24.15 -12.48
N GLN A 123 7.95 24.10 -13.44
CA GLN A 123 8.89 25.19 -13.68
C GLN A 123 8.19 26.46 -14.15
N GLN A 124 7.16 26.36 -15.01
CA GLN A 124 6.32 27.50 -15.38
C GLN A 124 5.59 28.08 -14.15
N ALA A 125 5.02 27.23 -13.29
CA ALA A 125 4.42 27.69 -12.04
C ALA A 125 5.44 28.41 -11.13
N LEU A 126 6.66 27.90 -11.01
CA LEU A 126 7.72 28.53 -10.20
C LEU A 126 8.29 29.80 -10.85
N ALA A 127 8.24 29.94 -12.17
CA ALA A 127 8.58 31.20 -12.84
C ALA A 127 7.56 32.31 -12.51
N LEU A 128 6.29 31.95 -12.31
CA LEU A 128 5.25 32.88 -11.85
C LEU A 128 5.35 33.18 -10.35
N ASN A 129 5.66 32.16 -9.53
CA ASN A 129 5.83 32.30 -8.10
C ASN A 129 7.01 31.45 -7.57
N PRO A 130 8.22 32.05 -7.48
CA PRO A 130 9.41 31.33 -7.04
C PRO A 130 9.37 30.85 -5.58
N SER A 131 8.51 31.44 -4.74
CA SER A 131 8.38 31.12 -3.31
C SER A 131 7.27 30.11 -2.98
N HIS A 132 6.68 29.46 -3.99
CA HIS A 132 5.63 28.46 -3.78
C HIS A 132 6.21 27.11 -3.32
N ALA A 133 6.30 26.90 -2.00
CA ALA A 133 6.91 25.73 -1.38
C ALA A 133 6.32 24.38 -1.86
N ASP A 134 4.99 24.30 -1.97
CA ASP A 134 4.31 23.06 -2.38
C ASP A 134 4.69 22.66 -3.83
N THR A 135 4.92 23.65 -4.72
CA THR A 135 5.39 23.35 -6.10
C THR A 135 6.83 22.88 -6.12
N HIS A 136 7.72 23.43 -5.27
CA HIS A 136 9.07 22.89 -5.11
C HIS A 136 9.05 21.44 -4.62
N ASN A 137 8.17 21.10 -3.67
CA ASN A 137 7.99 19.71 -3.24
C ASN A 137 7.50 18.81 -4.39
N ASN A 138 6.51 19.26 -5.17
CA ASN A 138 5.99 18.47 -6.29
C ASN A 138 7.01 18.29 -7.42
N LEU A 139 7.79 19.33 -7.71
CA LEU A 139 8.91 19.27 -8.65
C LEU A 139 9.98 18.27 -8.16
N GLY A 140 10.31 18.29 -6.86
CA GLY A 140 11.22 17.31 -6.29
C GLY A 140 10.73 15.87 -6.44
N ALA A 141 9.43 15.63 -6.26
CA ALA A 141 8.82 14.32 -6.49
C ALA A 141 8.92 13.87 -7.96
N ALA A 142 8.68 14.78 -8.91
CA ALA A 142 8.82 14.47 -10.33
C ALA A 142 10.28 14.14 -10.71
N PHE A 143 11.27 14.89 -10.19
CA PHE A 143 12.69 14.56 -10.40
C PHE A 143 13.06 13.21 -9.79
N LYS A 144 12.57 12.89 -8.58
CA LYS A 144 12.81 11.60 -7.94
C LYS A 144 12.26 10.44 -8.79
N GLU A 145 11.03 10.57 -9.29
CA GLU A 145 10.41 9.56 -10.17
C GLU A 145 11.16 9.41 -11.51
N GLN A 146 11.78 10.49 -12.00
CA GLN A 146 12.63 10.46 -13.20
C GLN A 146 14.04 9.89 -12.94
N GLY A 147 14.42 9.68 -11.67
CA GLY A 147 15.76 9.23 -11.27
C GLY A 147 16.80 10.35 -11.10
N GLU A 148 16.39 11.61 -11.19
CA GLU A 148 17.25 12.79 -11.03
C GLU A 148 17.37 13.21 -9.55
N MET A 149 18.02 12.36 -8.76
CA MET A 149 17.97 12.42 -7.30
C MET A 149 18.52 13.73 -6.70
N GLU A 150 19.60 14.27 -7.26
CA GLU A 150 20.25 15.50 -6.80
C GLU A 150 19.36 16.71 -7.00
N ARG A 151 18.63 16.75 -8.12
CA ARG A 151 17.64 17.80 -8.39
C ARG A 151 16.42 17.65 -7.48
N ALA A 152 16.01 16.41 -7.20
CA ALA A 152 14.96 16.15 -6.22
C ALA A 152 15.32 16.69 -4.83
N LEU A 153 16.51 16.36 -4.33
CA LEU A 153 17.03 16.84 -3.04
C LEU A 153 17.10 18.36 -2.98
N ALA A 154 17.57 19.01 -4.05
CA ALA A 154 17.63 20.48 -4.13
C ALA A 154 16.24 21.11 -4.04
N SER A 155 15.26 20.58 -4.80
CA SER A 155 13.88 21.05 -4.77
C SER A 155 13.20 20.85 -3.41
N TYR A 156 13.38 19.69 -2.76
CA TYR A 156 12.85 19.48 -1.41
C TYR A 156 13.47 20.42 -0.37
N ARG A 157 14.80 20.63 -0.42
CA ARG A 157 15.48 21.58 0.46
C ARG A 157 14.99 23.01 0.24
N GLN A 158 14.70 23.40 -1.01
CA GLN A 158 14.12 24.71 -1.32
C GLN A 158 12.70 24.85 -0.77
N ALA A 159 11.85 23.82 -0.89
CA ALA A 159 10.53 23.80 -0.26
C ALA A 159 10.61 24.01 1.26
N LEU A 160 11.58 23.38 1.91
CA LEU A 160 11.81 23.49 3.35
C LEU A 160 12.47 24.80 3.78
N HIS A 161 13.30 25.40 2.93
CA HIS A 161 13.81 26.76 3.15
C HIS A 161 12.67 27.78 3.17
N LEU A 162 11.72 27.66 2.22
CA LEU A 162 10.54 28.52 2.12
C LEU A 162 9.51 28.23 3.22
N LYS A 163 9.35 26.97 3.61
CA LYS A 163 8.38 26.52 4.63
C LYS A 163 8.99 25.38 5.48
N PRO A 164 9.73 25.71 6.56
CA PRO A 164 10.39 24.71 7.40
C PRO A 164 9.46 23.69 8.06
N THR A 165 8.17 24.03 8.17
CA THR A 165 7.13 23.16 8.76
C THR A 165 6.38 22.31 7.72
N HIS A 166 6.87 22.23 6.48
CA HIS A 166 6.24 21.45 5.43
C HIS A 166 6.46 19.94 5.63
N ILE A 167 5.54 19.30 6.35
CA ILE A 167 5.60 17.88 6.74
C ILE A 167 5.84 16.92 5.55
N GLU A 168 5.13 17.12 4.43
CA GLU A 168 5.31 16.25 3.26
C GLU A 168 6.68 16.40 2.60
N ALA A 169 7.21 17.63 2.48
CA ALA A 169 8.56 17.86 1.98
C ALA A 169 9.64 17.28 2.90
N LEU A 170 9.47 17.33 4.24
CA LEU A 170 10.36 16.65 5.19
C LEU A 170 10.37 15.14 4.99
N ASN A 171 9.19 14.54 4.81
CA ASN A 171 9.09 13.11 4.54
C ASN A 171 9.69 12.72 3.19
N ASN A 172 9.46 13.50 2.14
CA ASN A 172 9.97 13.22 0.80
C ASN A 172 11.50 13.42 0.74
N LEU A 173 12.02 14.45 1.41
CA LEU A 173 13.46 14.64 1.60
C LEU A 173 14.07 13.44 2.32
N GLY A 174 13.48 13.00 3.43
CA GLY A 174 13.96 11.84 4.18
C GLY A 174 14.03 10.57 3.32
N LEU A 175 13.00 10.29 2.52
CA LEU A 175 12.98 9.15 1.60
C LEU A 175 14.09 9.24 0.55
N ALA A 176 14.25 10.40 -0.09
CA ALA A 176 15.31 10.62 -1.07
C ALA A 176 16.71 10.44 -0.45
N LEU A 177 16.92 10.97 0.76
CA LEU A 177 18.18 10.82 1.50
C LEU A 177 18.47 9.36 1.88
N MET A 178 17.45 8.57 2.23
CA MET A 178 17.62 7.13 2.45
C MET A 178 18.10 6.44 1.17
N GLU A 179 17.48 6.74 0.02
CA GLU A 179 17.82 6.15 -1.27
C GLU A 179 19.24 6.53 -1.73
N THR A 180 19.74 7.72 -1.38
CA THR A 180 21.13 8.14 -1.63
C THR A 180 22.13 7.71 -0.56
N GLY A 181 21.69 7.06 0.52
CA GLY A 181 22.56 6.58 1.60
C GLY A 181 22.88 7.60 2.70
N SER A 182 22.29 8.80 2.69
CA SER A 182 22.41 9.82 3.74
C SER A 182 21.47 9.53 4.92
N LEU A 183 21.71 8.41 5.61
CA LEU A 183 20.77 7.87 6.60
C LEU A 183 20.52 8.78 7.80
N ASP A 184 21.55 9.43 8.34
CA ASP A 184 21.41 10.31 9.51
C ASP A 184 20.56 11.56 9.18
N GLU A 185 20.77 12.16 8.00
CA GLU A 185 19.95 13.29 7.53
C GLU A 185 18.49 12.86 7.28
N ALA A 186 18.28 11.63 6.79
CA ALA A 186 16.94 11.07 6.60
C ALA A 186 16.20 10.92 7.93
N ILE A 187 16.86 10.32 8.93
CA ILE A 187 16.33 10.16 10.30
C ILE A 187 15.98 11.53 10.89
N ALA A 188 16.85 12.53 10.74
CA ALA A 188 16.59 13.90 11.19
C ALA A 188 15.35 14.50 10.51
N SER A 189 15.22 14.33 9.19
CA SER A 189 14.08 14.85 8.41
C SER A 189 12.75 14.23 8.86
N PHE A 190 12.68 12.90 9.03
CA PHE A 190 11.47 12.25 9.53
C PHE A 190 11.17 12.62 10.98
N THR A 191 12.20 12.73 11.82
CA THR A 191 12.05 13.15 13.22
C THR A 191 11.45 14.55 13.29
N GLN A 192 11.93 15.49 12.46
CA GLN A 192 11.36 16.84 12.39
C GLN A 192 9.89 16.82 11.93
N ALA A 193 9.54 15.99 10.95
CA ALA A 193 8.15 15.83 10.51
C ALA A 193 7.25 15.36 11.67
N LEU A 194 7.74 14.45 12.51
CA LEU A 194 7.03 13.94 13.69
C LEU A 194 7.01 14.92 14.87
N THR A 195 8.00 15.81 14.98
CA THR A 195 7.94 16.92 15.94
C THR A 195 6.78 17.86 15.61
N ILE A 196 6.53 18.12 14.32
CA ILE A 196 5.43 18.98 13.85
C ILE A 196 4.09 18.24 13.93
N MET A 197 4.05 16.97 13.52
CA MET A 197 2.85 16.14 13.51
C MET A 197 3.18 14.73 14.04
N PRO A 198 3.07 14.48 15.35
CA PRO A 198 3.48 13.21 15.98
C PRO A 198 2.79 11.95 15.47
N GLY A 199 1.57 12.10 14.92
CA GLY A 199 0.76 11.01 14.35
C GLY A 199 0.91 10.85 12.83
N TYR A 200 1.88 11.50 12.18
CA TYR A 200 2.03 11.42 10.74
C TYR A 200 2.54 10.04 10.30
N LEU A 201 1.59 9.17 9.91
CA LEU A 201 1.82 7.74 9.65
C LEU A 201 2.95 7.45 8.67
N LYS A 202 3.07 8.24 7.58
CA LYS A 202 4.13 8.07 6.57
C LYS A 202 5.52 8.25 7.20
N ALA A 203 5.72 9.31 8.00
CA ALA A 203 6.99 9.55 8.66
C ALA A 203 7.27 8.53 9.78
N LEU A 204 6.26 8.08 10.53
CA LEU A 204 6.45 7.00 11.53
C LEU A 204 6.94 5.72 10.85
N TYR A 205 6.31 5.32 9.75
CA TYR A 205 6.71 4.13 8.99
C TYR A 205 8.13 4.27 8.44
N ASN A 206 8.41 5.39 7.75
CA ASN A 206 9.71 5.60 7.11
C ASN A 206 10.85 5.76 8.12
N LEU A 207 10.60 6.42 9.26
CA LEU A 207 11.58 6.49 10.36
C LEU A 207 11.85 5.10 10.95
N GLY A 208 10.82 4.24 11.04
CA GLY A 208 10.98 2.85 11.44
C GLY A 208 11.91 2.07 10.50
N ILE A 209 11.72 2.20 9.19
CA ILE A 209 12.62 1.59 8.19
C ILE A 209 14.04 2.19 8.28
N ALA A 210 14.17 3.51 8.47
CA ALA A 210 15.46 4.17 8.61
C ALA A 210 16.24 3.68 9.84
N TRP A 211 15.59 3.56 11.00
CA TRP A 211 16.22 2.97 12.19
C TRP A 211 16.60 1.51 11.99
N SER A 212 15.78 0.74 11.26
CA SER A 212 16.14 -0.63 10.90
C SER A 212 17.40 -0.68 10.04
N TRP A 213 17.58 0.26 9.09
CA TRP A 213 18.79 0.35 8.28
C TRP A 213 20.01 0.80 9.08
N ALA A 214 19.80 1.53 10.17
CA ALA A 214 20.84 1.93 11.12
C ALA A 214 21.21 0.80 12.12
N GLY A 215 20.51 -0.34 12.08
CA GLY A 215 20.69 -1.44 13.04
C GLY A 215 20.02 -1.21 14.41
N GLU A 216 19.25 -0.13 14.55
CA GLU A 216 18.57 0.26 15.79
C GLU A 216 17.17 -0.36 15.87
N HIS A 217 17.11 -1.70 15.99
CA HIS A 217 15.86 -2.46 15.87
C HIS A 217 14.78 -2.06 16.89
N GLU A 218 15.15 -1.70 18.12
CA GLU A 218 14.19 -1.26 19.13
C GLU A 218 13.52 0.06 18.74
N LYS A 219 14.31 1.03 18.25
CA LYS A 219 13.77 2.32 17.75
C LYS A 219 12.89 2.12 16.52
N ALA A 220 13.28 1.19 15.65
CA ALA A 220 12.50 0.82 14.47
C ALA A 220 11.12 0.27 14.86
N VAL A 221 11.10 -0.66 15.81
CA VAL A 221 9.87 -1.29 16.31
C VAL A 221 8.99 -0.27 17.03
N ASP A 222 9.53 0.64 17.84
CA ASP A 222 8.76 1.73 18.47
C ASP A 222 8.01 2.56 17.41
N CYS A 223 8.72 3.02 16.38
CA CYS A 223 8.13 3.84 15.32
C CYS A 223 7.01 3.10 14.57
N LEU A 224 7.26 1.83 14.20
CA LEU A 224 6.30 1.00 13.49
C LEU A 224 5.09 0.61 14.37
N GLN A 225 5.30 0.43 15.67
CA GLN A 225 4.25 0.18 16.64
C GLN A 225 3.36 1.41 16.82
N ARG A 226 3.95 2.61 16.92
CA ARG A 226 3.20 3.88 16.94
C ARG A 226 2.39 4.08 15.67
N ALA A 227 2.93 3.71 14.50
CA ALA A 227 2.20 3.73 13.23
C ALA A 227 0.98 2.79 13.28
N ALA A 228 1.17 1.57 13.79
CA ALA A 228 0.11 0.59 13.92
C ALA A 228 -0.99 1.05 14.89
N THR A 229 -0.62 1.57 16.06
CA THR A 229 -1.57 2.11 17.04
C THR A 229 -2.36 3.29 16.46
N ALA A 230 -1.69 4.26 15.83
CA ALA A 230 -2.38 5.41 15.23
C ALA A 230 -3.33 5.01 14.09
N LYS A 231 -3.02 3.92 13.36
CA LYS A 231 -3.86 3.41 12.28
C LYS A 231 -5.05 2.57 12.76
N HIS A 232 -4.89 1.79 13.83
CA HIS A 232 -5.86 0.75 14.20
C HIS A 232 -6.58 1.02 15.53
N ASP A 233 -6.02 1.83 16.43
CA ASP A 233 -6.57 2.08 17.76
C ASP A 233 -7.39 3.38 17.81
N HIS A 234 -8.37 3.47 16.90
CA HIS A 234 -9.21 4.67 16.79
C HIS A 234 -10.67 4.44 17.17
N ALA A 235 -11.04 3.25 17.66
CA ALA A 235 -12.40 2.87 18.08
C ALA A 235 -13.53 3.13 17.06
N LYS A 236 -13.20 3.59 15.84
CA LYS A 236 -14.19 3.89 14.80
C LYS A 236 -15.02 2.66 14.46
N PRO A 237 -16.34 2.83 14.24
CA PRO A 237 -17.21 1.74 13.85
C PRO A 237 -16.73 1.14 12.52
N VAL A 238 -16.93 -0.18 12.35
CA VAL A 238 -16.73 -0.83 11.04
C VAL A 238 -17.81 -0.31 10.11
N THR A 239 -17.42 0.54 9.17
CA THR A 239 -18.33 1.16 8.19
C THR A 239 -18.40 0.37 6.88
N ASP A 240 -17.56 -0.66 6.70
CA ASP A 240 -17.59 -1.52 5.53
C ASP A 240 -18.87 -2.37 5.56
N PRO A 241 -19.73 -2.33 4.52
CA PRO A 241 -20.92 -3.17 4.44
C PRO A 241 -20.59 -4.64 4.09
N PHE A 242 -19.33 -5.06 4.18
CA PHE A 242 -18.87 -6.41 3.90
C PHE A 242 -17.93 -6.94 4.99
N VAL A 243 -17.92 -8.27 5.14
CA VAL A 243 -16.91 -9.00 5.92
C VAL A 243 -16.43 -10.24 5.16
N TYR A 244 -15.23 -10.71 5.48
CA TYR A 244 -14.71 -11.96 4.94
C TYR A 244 -14.96 -13.13 5.90
N ARG A 245 -15.48 -14.25 5.39
CA ARG A 245 -15.69 -15.47 6.19
C ARG A 245 -14.38 -15.96 6.81
N SER A 246 -13.31 -15.99 6.01
CA SER A 246 -11.98 -16.36 6.48
C SER A 246 -11.49 -15.46 7.62
N ARG A 247 -11.84 -14.17 7.57
CA ARG A 247 -11.47 -13.21 8.61
C ARG A 247 -12.18 -13.48 9.93
N ILE A 248 -13.51 -13.65 9.89
CA ILE A 248 -14.29 -13.92 11.11
C ILE A 248 -13.90 -15.27 11.72
N LYS A 249 -13.73 -16.30 10.89
CA LYS A 249 -13.27 -17.63 11.34
C LYS A 249 -11.89 -17.54 12.01
N HIS A 250 -10.93 -16.88 11.36
CA HIS A 250 -9.60 -16.68 11.94
C HIS A 250 -9.64 -15.96 13.28
N ASP A 251 -10.33 -14.82 13.35
CA ASP A 251 -10.35 -14.01 14.57
C ASP A 251 -11.03 -14.77 15.70
N LEU A 252 -12.11 -15.51 15.41
CA LEU A 252 -12.76 -16.37 16.40
C LEU A 252 -11.78 -17.40 16.99
N GLU A 253 -11.08 -18.14 16.13
CA GLU A 253 -10.09 -19.14 16.54
C GLU A 253 -8.91 -18.53 17.30
N GLN A 254 -8.39 -17.39 16.83
CA GLN A 254 -7.29 -16.69 17.50
C GLN A 254 -7.70 -16.22 18.89
N ILE A 255 -8.86 -15.60 19.03
CA ILE A 255 -9.33 -15.10 20.32
C ILE A 255 -9.60 -16.25 21.29
N GLN A 256 -10.17 -17.36 20.81
CA GLN A 256 -10.31 -18.57 21.62
C GLN A 256 -8.95 -19.07 22.12
N TYR A 257 -7.97 -19.21 21.21
CA TYR A 257 -6.62 -19.64 21.53
C TYR A 257 -5.96 -18.75 22.58
N LEU A 258 -6.16 -17.43 22.50
CA LEU A 258 -5.61 -16.49 23.47
C LEU A 258 -6.27 -16.58 24.84
N PHE A 259 -7.59 -16.81 24.90
CA PHE A 259 -8.29 -17.06 26.17
C PHE A 259 -7.83 -18.35 26.85
N GLU A 260 -7.68 -19.44 26.09
CA GLU A 260 -7.20 -20.73 26.58
C GLU A 260 -5.80 -20.61 27.20
N ARG A 261 -4.99 -19.67 26.72
CA ARG A 261 -3.64 -19.36 27.23
C ARG A 261 -3.59 -18.22 28.23
N GLN A 262 -4.73 -17.66 28.63
CA GLN A 262 -4.82 -16.54 29.59
C GLN A 262 -4.07 -15.27 29.12
N LEU A 263 -3.99 -15.06 27.80
CA LEU A 263 -3.35 -13.89 27.19
C LEU A 263 -4.34 -12.73 26.92
N LEU A 264 -5.64 -13.00 27.03
CA LEU A 264 -6.70 -11.99 27.02
C LEU A 264 -7.52 -12.08 28.31
N HIS A 265 -8.06 -10.93 28.74
CA HIS A 265 -8.86 -10.80 29.95
C HIS A 265 -10.35 -10.65 29.65
N ASP A 266 -11.17 -10.65 30.70
CA ASP A 266 -12.64 -10.67 30.61
C ASP A 266 -13.24 -9.48 29.87
N GLU A 267 -12.53 -8.36 29.75
CA GLU A 267 -12.94 -7.20 28.96
C GLU A 267 -13.16 -7.53 27.47
N HIS A 268 -12.49 -8.56 26.94
CA HIS A 268 -12.63 -9.00 25.54
C HIS A 268 -13.69 -10.09 25.35
N ARG A 269 -14.33 -10.56 26.43
CA ARG A 269 -15.33 -11.63 26.37
C ARG A 269 -16.57 -11.25 25.53
N PRO A 270 -17.09 -10.01 25.56
CA PRO A 270 -18.16 -9.58 24.66
C PRO A 270 -17.77 -9.68 23.18
N TYR A 271 -16.52 -9.34 22.84
CA TYR A 271 -16.02 -9.44 21.46
C TYR A 271 -15.99 -10.90 20.98
N PHE A 272 -15.49 -11.81 21.82
CA PHE A 272 -15.48 -13.24 21.51
C PHE A 272 -16.88 -13.80 21.26
N GLN A 273 -17.84 -13.47 22.11
CA GLN A 273 -19.24 -13.87 21.94
C GLN A 273 -19.85 -13.31 20.65
N ALA A 274 -19.54 -12.06 20.31
CA ALA A 274 -19.98 -11.44 19.07
C ALA A 274 -19.40 -12.15 17.83
N LEU A 275 -18.12 -12.54 17.86
CA LEU A 275 -17.49 -13.34 16.81
C LEU A 275 -18.15 -14.72 16.66
N GLN A 276 -18.47 -15.41 17.76
CA GLN A 276 -19.17 -16.70 17.73
C GLN A 276 -20.54 -16.60 17.06
N GLN A 277 -21.32 -15.58 17.41
CA GLN A 277 -22.63 -15.34 16.83
C GLN A 277 -22.52 -15.03 15.33
N LEU A 278 -21.58 -14.17 14.95
CA LEU A 278 -21.36 -13.78 13.56
C LEU A 278 -20.86 -14.95 12.71
N ASP A 279 -19.89 -15.72 13.18
CA ASP A 279 -19.42 -16.94 12.50
C ASP A 279 -20.56 -17.95 12.29
N GLY A 280 -21.38 -18.17 13.32
CA GLY A 280 -22.55 -19.04 13.25
C GLY A 280 -23.60 -18.55 12.24
N GLU A 281 -23.82 -17.23 12.11
CA GLU A 281 -24.67 -16.66 11.06
C GLU A 281 -24.09 -16.92 9.68
N LEU A 282 -22.80 -16.60 9.50
CA LEU A 282 -22.13 -16.75 8.21
C LEU A 282 -22.18 -18.21 7.76
N ARG A 283 -21.83 -19.18 8.61
CA ARG A 283 -21.84 -20.62 8.26
C ARG A 283 -23.19 -21.14 7.77
N ARG A 284 -24.31 -20.54 8.21
CA ARG A 284 -25.67 -20.93 7.77
C ARG A 284 -26.07 -20.34 6.42
N ARG A 285 -25.36 -19.31 5.94
CA ARG A 285 -25.66 -18.70 4.64
C ARG A 285 -25.23 -19.64 3.51
N PRO A 286 -26.07 -19.85 2.48
CA PRO A 286 -25.79 -20.77 1.38
C PRO A 286 -24.70 -20.27 0.43
N ASP A 287 -24.41 -18.96 0.41
CA ASP A 287 -23.41 -18.37 -0.46
C ASP A 287 -21.98 -18.84 -0.11
N PRO A 288 -21.27 -19.53 -1.02
CA PRO A 288 -19.90 -20.00 -0.78
C PRO A 288 -18.83 -18.89 -0.84
N GLY A 289 -19.19 -17.68 -1.29
CA GLY A 289 -18.31 -16.52 -1.43
C GLY A 289 -17.59 -16.19 -0.12
N ASN A 290 -16.36 -15.65 -0.21
CA ASN A 290 -15.62 -15.26 0.99
C ASN A 290 -16.10 -13.90 1.51
N ARG A 291 -16.27 -12.93 0.60
CA ARG A 291 -16.74 -11.58 0.92
C ARG A 291 -18.26 -11.52 0.93
N ILE A 292 -18.81 -11.31 2.11
CA ILE A 292 -20.24 -11.40 2.37
C ILE A 292 -20.80 -10.02 2.74
N PRO A 293 -21.88 -9.55 2.08
CA PRO A 293 -22.55 -8.33 2.49
C PRO A 293 -23.23 -8.50 3.84
N ILE A 294 -23.10 -7.50 4.71
CA ILE A 294 -23.63 -7.53 6.06
C ILE A 294 -24.13 -6.15 6.49
N ALA A 295 -25.27 -6.12 7.16
CA ALA A 295 -25.84 -4.88 7.66
C ALA A 295 -24.95 -4.30 8.79
N PRO A 296 -24.67 -2.98 8.81
CA PRO A 296 -23.79 -2.36 9.81
C PRO A 296 -24.19 -2.66 11.27
N GLN A 297 -25.49 -2.79 11.55
CA GLN A 297 -26.01 -3.11 12.90
C GLN A 297 -25.54 -4.49 13.39
N ARG A 298 -25.29 -5.43 12.47
CA ARG A 298 -24.76 -6.77 12.79
C ARG A 298 -23.26 -6.73 13.09
N LEU A 299 -22.54 -5.72 12.59
CA LEU A 299 -21.13 -5.51 12.87
C LEU A 299 -20.88 -4.68 14.13
N ALA A 300 -21.86 -3.91 14.59
CA ALA A 300 -21.72 -3.07 15.78
C ALA A 300 -21.16 -3.81 17.01
N PRO A 301 -21.56 -5.07 17.33
CA PRO A 301 -21.01 -5.80 18.49
C PRO A 301 -19.53 -6.16 18.36
N VAL A 302 -19.01 -6.36 17.14
CA VAL A 302 -17.58 -6.65 16.90
C VAL A 302 -16.74 -5.39 16.71
N ALA A 303 -17.37 -4.28 16.34
CA ALA A 303 -16.68 -3.07 15.87
C ALA A 303 -15.70 -2.47 16.88
N ALA A 304 -16.00 -2.57 18.18
CA ALA A 304 -15.14 -1.99 19.21
C ALA A 304 -13.73 -2.61 19.25
N SER A 305 -13.57 -3.88 18.85
CA SER A 305 -12.29 -4.59 18.91
C SER A 305 -11.81 -5.08 17.54
N PHE A 306 -12.69 -5.07 16.52
CA PHE A 306 -12.33 -5.44 15.16
C PHE A 306 -11.16 -4.56 14.65
N ASN A 307 -10.15 -5.21 14.08
CA ASN A 307 -8.89 -4.59 13.67
C ASN A 307 -8.02 -3.95 14.78
N ARG A 308 -8.37 -4.02 16.07
CA ARG A 308 -7.47 -3.54 17.14
C ARG A 308 -6.35 -4.51 17.50
N LEU A 309 -5.23 -3.99 17.99
CA LEU A 309 -4.16 -4.80 18.59
C LEU A 309 -4.55 -5.12 20.03
N LEU A 310 -5.16 -6.27 20.28
CA LEU A 310 -5.60 -6.70 21.62
C LEU A 310 -4.47 -7.33 22.42
N TYR A 311 -3.68 -8.17 21.75
CA TYR A 311 -2.48 -8.78 22.31
C TYR A 311 -1.37 -8.81 21.26
N ARG A 312 -0.14 -8.58 21.72
CA ARG A 312 1.08 -8.68 20.94
C ARG A 312 2.12 -9.41 21.78
N ALA A 313 2.54 -10.59 21.31
CA ALA A 313 3.51 -11.41 22.01
C ALA A 313 4.91 -10.77 21.98
N PRO A 314 5.73 -10.95 23.02
CA PRO A 314 7.13 -10.57 22.97
C PRO A 314 7.85 -11.39 21.89
N ASN A 315 8.71 -10.72 21.11
CA ASN A 315 9.52 -11.37 20.08
C ASN A 315 10.90 -10.67 19.99
N PRO A 316 11.71 -10.76 21.06
CA PRO A 316 12.92 -9.96 21.27
C PRO A 316 14.08 -10.44 20.38
N HIS A 317 15.12 -9.61 20.32
CA HIS A 317 16.39 -9.98 19.69
C HIS A 317 17.02 -11.19 20.38
N LEU A 318 17.61 -12.10 19.62
CA LEU A 318 18.35 -13.25 20.13
C LEU A 318 19.86 -12.97 20.14
N PRO A 319 20.54 -13.02 21.30
CA PRO A 319 21.96 -12.71 21.41
C PRO A 319 22.88 -13.55 20.50
N ASP A 320 22.55 -14.84 20.32
CA ASP A 320 23.37 -15.79 19.57
C ASP A 320 23.07 -15.81 18.06
N GLY A 321 22.22 -14.89 17.60
CA GLY A 321 21.74 -14.83 16.22
C GLY A 321 20.45 -15.62 15.99
N ALA A 322 19.78 -15.36 14.87
CA ALA A 322 18.52 -16.00 14.50
C ALA A 322 18.69 -17.07 13.40
N LEU A 323 19.66 -16.88 12.51
CA LEU A 323 19.95 -17.85 11.45
C LEU A 323 20.61 -19.13 12.00
N HIS A 324 20.38 -20.25 11.31
CA HIS A 324 21.09 -21.48 11.64
C HIS A 324 22.60 -21.30 11.40
N PRO A 325 23.48 -21.71 12.34
CA PRO A 325 24.92 -21.45 12.22
C PRO A 325 25.56 -22.15 11.01
N ASP A 326 25.12 -23.38 10.73
CA ASP A 326 25.69 -24.26 9.70
C ASP A 326 25.13 -24.08 8.29
N LEU A 327 24.50 -22.94 7.98
CA LEU A 327 24.04 -22.66 6.62
C LEU A 327 25.21 -22.66 5.63
N ASN A 328 25.11 -23.49 4.58
CA ASN A 328 26.10 -23.54 3.52
C ASN A 328 25.96 -22.35 2.56
N VAL A 329 26.56 -21.22 2.94
CA VAL A 329 26.50 -19.95 2.20
C VAL A 329 26.97 -20.11 0.76
N GLU A 330 28.15 -20.70 0.57
CA GLU A 330 28.76 -20.84 -0.76
C GLU A 330 27.86 -21.64 -1.71
N ALA A 331 27.28 -22.75 -1.24
CA ALA A 331 26.39 -23.56 -2.07
C ALA A 331 25.09 -22.83 -2.42
N VAL A 332 24.51 -22.08 -1.48
CA VAL A 332 23.27 -21.31 -1.72
C VAL A 332 23.52 -20.20 -2.74
N GLU A 333 24.55 -19.38 -2.54
CA GLU A 333 24.88 -18.28 -3.44
C GLU A 333 25.30 -18.78 -4.82
N SER A 334 26.05 -19.89 -4.88
CA SER A 334 26.45 -20.50 -6.17
C SER A 334 25.23 -21.00 -6.94
N ARG A 335 24.24 -21.63 -6.28
CA ARG A 335 22.98 -22.01 -6.93
C ARG A 335 22.20 -20.80 -7.44
N TYR A 336 22.06 -19.77 -6.62
CA TYR A 336 21.34 -18.55 -6.97
C TYR A 336 21.95 -17.85 -8.20
N LEU A 337 23.28 -17.80 -8.28
CA LEU A 337 24.00 -17.13 -9.37
C LEU A 337 24.19 -18.01 -10.62
N ALA A 338 24.10 -19.34 -10.48
CA ALA A 338 24.30 -20.27 -11.60
C ALA A 338 23.06 -20.45 -12.48
N GLN A 339 21.86 -20.16 -11.98
CA GLN A 339 20.60 -20.33 -12.70
C GLN A 339 19.99 -18.98 -13.05
N GLN A 340 19.48 -18.87 -14.28
CA GLN A 340 18.70 -17.73 -14.74
C GLN A 340 17.28 -18.20 -15.09
N PRO A 341 16.23 -17.58 -14.52
CA PRO A 341 16.32 -16.48 -13.55
C PRO A 341 16.76 -16.95 -12.16
N GLU A 342 17.23 -16.03 -11.33
CA GLU A 342 17.81 -16.34 -10.04
C GLU A 342 16.74 -16.85 -9.06
N VAL A 343 16.72 -18.17 -8.81
CA VAL A 343 15.84 -18.83 -7.84
C VAL A 343 16.65 -19.87 -7.08
N THR A 344 16.61 -19.83 -5.74
CA THR A 344 17.20 -20.86 -4.88
C THR A 344 16.34 -21.07 -3.65
N PHE A 345 16.64 -22.11 -2.87
CA PHE A 345 16.06 -22.30 -1.55
C PHE A 345 17.12 -22.67 -0.51
N ILE A 346 16.76 -22.44 0.75
CA ILE A 346 17.54 -22.70 1.96
C ILE A 346 16.66 -23.55 2.88
N ASP A 347 17.09 -24.77 3.20
CA ASP A 347 16.45 -25.59 4.21
C ASP A 347 17.06 -25.31 5.58
N GLY A 348 16.23 -25.28 6.63
CA GLY A 348 16.69 -25.02 8.00
C GLY A 348 17.21 -23.59 8.19
N LEU A 349 16.50 -22.59 7.64
CA LEU A 349 16.92 -21.18 7.65
C LEU A 349 17.24 -20.68 9.07
N LEU A 350 16.29 -20.83 9.98
CA LEU A 350 16.36 -20.31 11.35
C LEU A 350 16.86 -21.38 12.31
N ASN A 351 17.54 -20.97 13.37
CA ASN A 351 17.75 -21.86 14.51
C ASN A 351 16.42 -22.16 15.22
N ARG A 352 16.43 -23.16 16.11
CA ARG A 352 15.22 -23.65 16.79
C ARG A 352 14.52 -22.55 17.61
N GLU A 353 15.29 -21.77 18.36
CA GLU A 353 14.76 -20.72 19.23
C GLU A 353 14.07 -19.62 18.41
N ALA A 354 14.70 -19.16 17.33
CA ALA A 354 14.15 -18.17 16.43
C ALA A 354 12.85 -18.65 15.76
N LEU A 355 12.83 -19.90 15.27
CA LEU A 355 11.64 -20.50 14.65
C LEU A 355 10.48 -20.58 15.66
N GLU A 356 10.74 -21.06 16.87
CA GLU A 356 9.72 -21.17 17.94
C GLU A 356 9.21 -19.80 18.39
N ALA A 357 10.09 -18.81 18.55
CA ALA A 357 9.74 -17.44 18.93
C ALA A 357 8.88 -16.75 17.87
N LEU A 358 9.26 -16.83 16.59
CA LEU A 358 8.53 -16.22 15.49
C LEU A 358 7.17 -16.89 15.26
N ARG A 359 7.09 -18.21 15.43
CA ARG A 359 5.84 -18.98 15.35
C ARG A 359 4.87 -18.58 16.46
N ARG A 360 5.35 -18.52 17.70
CA ARG A 360 4.59 -18.01 18.85
C ARG A 360 4.09 -16.59 18.60
N PHE A 361 4.94 -15.69 18.12
CA PHE A 361 4.56 -14.33 17.76
C PHE A 361 3.41 -14.28 16.76
N CYS A 362 3.45 -15.10 15.69
CA CYS A 362 2.43 -15.13 14.65
C CYS A 362 1.10 -15.79 15.10
N TRP A 363 1.15 -16.73 16.04
CA TRP A 363 -0.04 -17.35 16.61
C TRP A 363 -0.71 -16.45 17.65
N GLU A 364 0.06 -15.81 18.51
CA GLU A 364 -0.50 -15.07 19.64
C GLU A 364 -0.81 -13.61 19.29
N SER A 365 -0.04 -12.98 18.39
CA SER A 365 -0.25 -11.56 18.12
C SER A 365 -1.44 -11.30 17.20
N THR A 366 -2.29 -10.37 17.61
CA THR A 366 -3.48 -9.90 16.87
C THR A 366 -3.12 -8.91 15.75
N VAL A 367 -2.03 -9.16 15.02
CA VAL A 367 -1.41 -8.25 14.02
C VAL A 367 -1.94 -8.45 12.60
N TRP A 368 -2.89 -9.36 12.41
CA TRP A 368 -3.51 -9.65 11.13
C TRP A 368 -4.59 -8.61 10.85
N LYS A 369 -4.37 -7.68 9.90
CA LYS A 369 -5.21 -6.48 9.67
C LYS A 369 -5.72 -6.31 8.25
N LYS A 370 -5.21 -7.12 7.32
CA LYS A 370 -5.67 -7.12 5.93
C LYS A 370 -6.36 -8.44 5.62
N ASP A 371 -7.42 -8.38 4.83
CA ASP A 371 -8.23 -9.52 4.42
C ASP A 371 -8.38 -9.51 2.91
N TYR A 372 -8.46 -10.70 2.34
CA TYR A 372 -8.41 -10.92 0.91
C TYR A 372 -9.47 -11.94 0.47
N GLU A 373 -10.00 -11.77 -0.74
CA GLU A 373 -11.05 -12.63 -1.29
C GLU A 373 -10.65 -14.12 -1.28
N ASN A 374 -9.40 -14.42 -1.60
CA ASN A 374 -8.92 -15.81 -1.66
C ASN A 374 -8.63 -16.44 -0.29
N GLY A 375 -9.02 -15.81 0.82
CA GLY A 375 -9.05 -16.50 2.11
C GLY A 375 -7.84 -16.37 3.00
N TYR A 376 -6.87 -15.55 2.63
CA TYR A 376 -5.74 -15.25 3.50
C TYR A 376 -5.90 -13.90 4.17
N ILE A 377 -5.15 -13.70 5.24
CA ILE A 377 -5.08 -12.45 5.98
C ILE A 377 -3.63 -12.00 6.13
N GLY A 378 -3.41 -10.70 6.11
CA GLY A 378 -2.08 -10.08 6.10
C GLY A 378 -1.74 -9.30 7.35
N ALA A 379 -0.47 -9.42 7.76
CA ALA A 379 0.18 -8.61 8.77
C ALA A 379 1.38 -7.90 8.13
N PHE A 380 1.49 -6.58 8.32
CA PHE A 380 2.53 -5.74 7.71
C PHE A 380 3.31 -5.00 8.81
N LEU A 381 4.55 -4.57 8.51
CA LEU A 381 5.41 -3.89 9.49
C LEU A 381 4.68 -2.76 10.24
N GLY A 382 4.04 -1.84 9.50
CA GLY A 382 3.27 -0.72 10.06
C GLY A 382 1.89 -1.07 10.60
N ASP A 383 1.50 -2.35 10.59
CA ASP A 383 0.26 -2.89 11.14
C ASP A 383 0.50 -3.73 12.42
N GLY A 384 1.71 -3.66 12.99
CA GLY A 384 2.10 -4.30 14.24
C GLY A 384 2.95 -5.57 14.07
N PHE A 385 3.23 -5.99 12.83
CA PHE A 385 4.02 -7.17 12.53
C PHE A 385 5.52 -7.01 12.83
N ALA A 386 6.02 -5.77 12.82
CA ALA A 386 7.41 -5.48 13.13
C ALA A 386 7.78 -5.98 14.53
N SER A 387 8.91 -6.67 14.68
CA SER A 387 9.47 -7.07 15.97
C SER A 387 11.01 -7.09 15.91
N PRO A 388 11.70 -7.02 17.07
CA PRO A 388 13.16 -7.07 17.08
C PRO A 388 13.72 -8.32 16.39
N LEU A 389 13.17 -9.51 16.66
CA LEU A 389 13.61 -10.74 16.00
C LEU A 389 13.40 -10.72 14.47
N LEU A 390 12.26 -10.19 13.99
CA LEU A 390 11.98 -10.15 12.55
C LEU A 390 12.99 -9.25 11.81
N LEU A 391 13.30 -8.08 12.40
CA LEU A 391 14.29 -7.16 11.82
C LEU A 391 15.71 -7.74 11.91
N GLN A 392 16.03 -8.44 13.00
CA GLN A 392 17.27 -9.20 13.14
C GLN A 392 17.43 -10.25 12.04
N ILE A 393 16.43 -11.11 11.84
CA ILE A 393 16.44 -12.13 10.77
C ILE A 393 16.68 -11.48 9.41
N ALA A 394 16.01 -10.37 9.14
CA ALA A 394 16.13 -9.67 7.87
C ALA A 394 17.55 -9.13 7.62
N GLU A 395 18.18 -8.54 8.64
CA GLU A 395 19.53 -7.99 8.52
C GLU A 395 20.60 -9.10 8.52
N GLU A 396 20.45 -10.15 9.33
CA GLU A 396 21.34 -11.30 9.31
C GLU A 396 21.34 -12.01 7.96
N LEU A 397 20.16 -12.18 7.32
CA LEU A 397 20.05 -12.71 5.96
C LEU A 397 20.89 -11.89 4.98
N ARG A 398 20.73 -10.56 5.01
CA ARG A 398 21.43 -9.63 4.13
C ARG A 398 22.96 -9.74 4.29
N LEU A 399 23.42 -9.82 5.53
CA LEU A 399 24.84 -9.91 5.87
C LEU A 399 25.44 -11.28 5.57
N LYS A 400 24.68 -12.36 5.79
CA LYS A 400 25.14 -13.75 5.60
C LYS A 400 25.27 -14.13 4.13
N PHE A 401 24.47 -13.54 3.23
CA PHE A 401 24.46 -13.83 1.79
C PHE A 401 24.77 -12.58 0.94
N PRO A 402 25.98 -11.99 1.06
CA PRO A 402 26.31 -10.71 0.45
C PRO A 402 26.29 -10.74 -1.09
N ARG A 403 26.50 -11.88 -1.75
CA ARG A 403 26.46 -11.98 -3.22
C ARG A 403 25.04 -11.97 -3.76
N ILE A 404 24.06 -12.38 -2.95
CA ILE A 404 22.62 -12.30 -3.27
C ILE A 404 22.12 -10.88 -3.01
N PHE A 405 22.27 -10.40 -1.77
CA PHE A 405 21.64 -9.15 -1.35
C PHE A 405 22.42 -7.90 -1.73
N LYS A 406 23.74 -7.98 -1.93
CA LYS A 406 24.58 -6.84 -2.31
C LYS A 406 24.35 -5.67 -1.33
N GLN A 407 24.05 -4.48 -1.85
CA GLN A 407 23.67 -3.30 -1.07
C GLN A 407 22.17 -3.17 -0.79
N HIS A 408 21.34 -4.12 -1.24
CA HIS A 408 19.90 -4.07 -1.08
C HIS A 408 19.51 -4.28 0.40
N ARG A 409 18.83 -3.29 0.97
CA ARG A 409 18.31 -3.32 2.34
C ARG A 409 16.83 -3.66 2.35
N LEU A 410 16.33 -4.15 3.49
CA LEU A 410 14.91 -4.45 3.67
C LEU A 410 14.06 -3.20 3.45
N THR A 411 13.13 -3.23 2.51
CA THR A 411 12.20 -2.12 2.25
C THR A 411 10.80 -2.44 2.74
N GLN A 412 10.39 -3.71 2.68
CA GLN A 412 9.06 -4.17 3.08
C GLN A 412 9.14 -5.58 3.68
N ALA A 413 8.22 -5.86 4.60
CA ALA A 413 8.00 -7.21 5.10
C ALA A 413 6.53 -7.40 5.48
N TRP A 414 6.04 -8.62 5.29
CA TRP A 414 4.69 -9.02 5.70
C TRP A 414 4.63 -10.52 5.98
N ALA A 415 3.52 -10.93 6.57
CA ALA A 415 3.13 -12.33 6.66
C ALA A 415 1.71 -12.53 6.16
N PHE A 416 1.47 -13.69 5.56
CA PHE A 416 0.14 -14.17 5.20
C PHE A 416 -0.18 -15.46 5.94
N LYS A 417 -1.34 -15.48 6.61
CA LYS A 417 -1.93 -16.66 7.23
C LYS A 417 -3.15 -17.08 6.42
N HIS A 418 -3.21 -18.35 6.03
CA HIS A 418 -4.17 -18.85 5.05
C HIS A 418 -5.33 -19.59 5.69
N ASP A 419 -6.51 -19.47 5.08
CA ASP A 419 -7.59 -20.41 5.33
C ASP A 419 -7.39 -21.71 4.55
N SER A 420 -7.46 -22.83 5.26
CA SER A 420 -7.17 -24.17 4.72
C SER A 420 -8.16 -24.61 3.63
N THR A 421 -9.31 -23.94 3.48
CA THR A 421 -10.31 -24.25 2.46
C THR A 421 -10.15 -23.41 1.18
N ARG A 422 -9.14 -22.53 1.10
CA ARG A 422 -9.02 -21.54 0.01
C ARG A 422 -7.64 -21.54 -0.65
N ARG A 423 -7.59 -20.95 -1.85
CA ARG A 423 -6.51 -21.10 -2.84
C ARG A 423 -5.25 -20.27 -2.58
N GLY A 424 -5.28 -19.33 -1.63
CA GLY A 424 -4.14 -18.46 -1.29
C GLY A 424 -3.87 -17.36 -2.32
N LEU A 425 -2.64 -16.84 -2.31
CA LEU A 425 -2.21 -15.69 -3.11
C LEU A 425 -2.16 -16.02 -4.61
N ASN A 426 -2.76 -15.15 -5.43
CA ASN A 426 -2.77 -15.28 -6.89
C ASN A 426 -1.42 -14.93 -7.52
N ILE A 427 -1.30 -15.20 -8.82
CA ILE A 427 -0.12 -14.83 -9.60
C ILE A 427 0.11 -13.32 -9.63
N HIS A 428 1.32 -12.92 -9.24
CA HIS A 428 1.76 -11.53 -9.18
C HIS A 428 3.30 -11.46 -9.23
N ALA A 429 3.85 -10.25 -9.25
CA ALA A 429 5.27 -9.98 -9.08
C ALA A 429 5.45 -8.82 -8.10
N ASP A 430 6.58 -8.76 -7.41
CA ASP A 430 6.85 -7.77 -6.37
C ASP A 430 7.86 -6.73 -6.84
N ALA A 431 7.69 -5.46 -6.45
CA ALA A 431 8.56 -4.36 -6.88
C ALA A 431 9.81 -4.18 -5.99
N ALA A 432 10.70 -5.19 -5.97
CA ALA A 432 11.97 -5.15 -5.25
C ALA A 432 13.11 -5.76 -6.06
N ALA A 433 14.31 -5.89 -5.50
CA ALA A 433 15.43 -6.57 -6.17
C ALA A 433 15.48 -8.05 -5.78
N VAL A 434 15.35 -8.36 -4.49
CA VAL A 434 15.38 -9.73 -3.97
C VAL A 434 14.16 -9.98 -3.11
N ASN A 435 13.52 -11.13 -3.34
CA ASN A 435 12.37 -11.60 -2.59
C ASN A 435 12.74 -12.85 -1.80
N VAL A 436 12.43 -12.85 -0.50
CA VAL A 436 12.61 -14.00 0.39
C VAL A 436 11.25 -14.39 0.94
N ASN A 437 10.80 -15.61 0.68
CA ASN A 437 9.62 -16.18 1.34
C ASN A 437 10.05 -17.37 2.20
N PHE A 438 9.59 -17.45 3.44
CA PHE A 438 9.85 -18.62 4.27
C PHE A 438 8.64 -19.00 5.12
N TRP A 439 8.60 -20.28 5.50
CA TRP A 439 7.46 -20.89 6.17
C TRP A 439 7.79 -21.32 7.58
N ILE A 440 6.84 -21.13 8.49
CA ILE A 440 7.03 -21.43 9.92
C ILE A 440 6.05 -22.45 10.48
N THR A 441 4.99 -22.80 9.75
CA THR A 441 3.98 -23.78 10.21
C THR A 441 4.56 -25.19 10.20
N PRO A 442 4.38 -26.03 11.24
CA PRO A 442 4.96 -27.39 11.26
C PRO A 442 4.62 -28.24 10.03
N ASP A 443 5.51 -29.13 9.62
CA ASP A 443 5.34 -29.93 8.40
C ASP A 443 4.11 -30.85 8.47
N GLU A 444 3.83 -31.39 9.66
CA GLU A 444 2.66 -32.25 9.93
C GLU A 444 1.32 -31.53 9.77
N ALA A 445 1.31 -30.21 9.61
CA ALA A 445 0.11 -29.45 9.27
C ALA A 445 -0.25 -29.59 7.79
N ASN A 446 0.73 -29.83 6.92
CA ASN A 446 0.52 -30.01 5.49
C ASN A 446 0.11 -31.46 5.19
N LEU A 447 -1.08 -31.63 4.63
CA LEU A 447 -1.67 -32.90 4.24
C LEU A 447 -1.11 -33.41 2.89
N ASN A 448 -0.43 -32.56 2.13
CA ASN A 448 0.24 -32.94 0.88
C ASN A 448 1.67 -32.39 0.82
N GLN A 449 2.66 -33.25 1.06
CA GLN A 449 4.08 -32.88 1.11
C GLN A 449 4.65 -32.41 -0.23
N GLU A 450 3.94 -32.62 -1.34
CA GLU A 450 4.36 -32.19 -2.68
C GLU A 450 3.86 -30.78 -3.04
N THR A 451 2.97 -30.20 -2.22
CA THR A 451 2.34 -28.91 -2.49
C THR A 451 2.48 -27.91 -1.33
N GLY A 452 1.75 -26.80 -1.39
CA GLY A 452 1.64 -25.79 -0.32
C GLY A 452 2.77 -24.76 -0.29
N GLY A 453 3.77 -24.88 -1.17
CA GLY A 453 4.89 -23.94 -1.21
C GLY A 453 4.62 -22.77 -2.15
N LEU A 454 5.53 -22.52 -3.09
CA LEU A 454 5.42 -21.46 -4.10
C LEU A 454 5.71 -22.02 -5.50
N VAL A 455 5.01 -21.47 -6.50
CA VAL A 455 5.31 -21.66 -7.92
C VAL A 455 5.89 -20.35 -8.43
N VAL A 456 7.14 -20.37 -8.90
CA VAL A 456 7.81 -19.22 -9.51
C VAL A 456 7.92 -19.46 -11.01
N TYR A 457 7.56 -18.48 -11.81
CA TYR A 457 7.66 -18.52 -13.26
C TYR A 457 8.97 -17.88 -13.70
N ASP A 458 9.60 -18.45 -14.72
CA ASP A 458 10.92 -18.04 -15.20
C ASP A 458 10.94 -16.73 -16.01
N LYS A 459 9.92 -15.88 -15.83
CA LYS A 459 9.72 -14.62 -16.56
C LYS A 459 9.45 -13.47 -15.61
N GLU A 460 10.19 -12.39 -15.83
CA GLU A 460 9.97 -11.11 -15.16
C GLU A 460 8.70 -10.44 -15.67
N ALA A 461 8.03 -9.68 -14.80
CA ALA A 461 6.94 -8.79 -15.21
C ALA A 461 7.44 -7.79 -16.26
N PRO A 462 6.73 -7.61 -17.40
CA PRO A 462 7.13 -6.66 -18.43
C PRO A 462 7.36 -5.25 -17.86
N ARG A 463 8.38 -4.55 -18.36
CA ARG A 463 8.77 -3.23 -17.83
C ARG A 463 7.75 -2.14 -18.16
N ASP A 464 7.01 -2.31 -19.24
CA ASP A 464 5.91 -1.43 -19.65
C ASP A 464 4.63 -1.68 -18.84
N TRP A 465 4.57 -2.75 -18.02
CA TRP A 465 3.42 -3.01 -17.16
C TRP A 465 3.54 -2.26 -15.84
N ASN A 466 2.48 -1.54 -15.49
CA ASN A 466 2.37 -0.88 -14.19
C ASN A 466 1.96 -1.88 -13.08
N PHE A 467 2.08 -1.45 -11.82
CA PHE A 467 1.77 -2.28 -10.65
C PHE A 467 0.40 -2.96 -10.72
N GLN A 468 -0.65 -2.25 -11.17
CA GLN A 468 -1.99 -2.85 -11.27
C GLN A 468 -2.05 -3.96 -12.32
N GLU A 469 -1.30 -3.85 -13.41
CA GLU A 469 -1.27 -4.85 -14.47
C GLU A 469 -0.72 -6.19 -14.00
N TYR A 470 0.27 -6.18 -13.11
CA TYR A 470 0.89 -7.41 -12.60
C TYR A 470 0.51 -7.78 -11.14
N ASN A 471 -0.26 -6.97 -10.41
CA ASN A 471 -0.74 -7.31 -9.05
C ASN A 471 -2.27 -7.38 -8.88
N SER A 472 -3.06 -7.04 -9.91
CA SER A 472 -4.52 -7.15 -9.80
C SER A 472 -5.00 -8.56 -10.10
N ASP A 473 -5.82 -9.13 -9.20
CA ASP A 473 -6.50 -10.40 -9.42
C ASP A 473 -7.29 -10.44 -10.74
N LYS A 474 -7.84 -9.30 -11.17
CA LYS A 474 -8.58 -9.18 -12.44
C LYS A 474 -7.69 -9.39 -13.66
N ASN A 475 -6.39 -9.18 -13.54
CA ASN A 475 -5.41 -9.31 -14.62
C ASN A 475 -4.76 -10.70 -14.68
N LYS A 476 -5.11 -11.64 -13.78
CA LYS A 476 -4.63 -13.03 -13.84
C LYS A 476 -4.76 -13.69 -15.22
N PRO A 477 -5.89 -13.57 -15.95
CA PRO A 477 -6.00 -14.14 -17.29
C PRO A 477 -5.01 -13.52 -18.30
N LYS A 478 -4.76 -12.21 -18.20
CA LYS A 478 -3.79 -11.49 -19.04
C LYS A 478 -2.37 -11.99 -18.76
N ILE A 479 -1.99 -12.11 -17.47
CA ILE A 479 -0.69 -12.63 -17.05
C ILE A 479 -0.46 -14.05 -17.58
N LEU A 480 -1.42 -14.96 -17.34
CA LEU A 480 -1.30 -16.37 -17.77
C LEU A 480 -1.24 -16.53 -19.29
N ALA A 481 -2.03 -15.74 -20.03
CA ALA A 481 -1.98 -15.73 -21.50
C ALA A 481 -0.61 -15.29 -22.01
N TRP A 482 -0.04 -14.22 -21.42
CA TRP A 482 1.30 -13.74 -21.75
C TRP A 482 2.38 -14.78 -21.40
N LEU A 483 2.37 -15.35 -20.19
CA LEU A 483 3.31 -16.39 -19.77
C LEU A 483 3.31 -17.61 -20.72
N LYS A 484 2.11 -18.04 -21.15
CA LYS A 484 1.97 -19.11 -22.13
C LYS A 484 2.55 -18.71 -23.50
N GLN A 485 2.29 -17.49 -23.95
CA GLN A 485 2.80 -16.98 -25.23
C GLN A 485 4.34 -16.93 -25.25
N VAL A 486 4.97 -16.52 -24.14
CA VAL A 486 6.44 -16.43 -24.04
C VAL A 486 7.10 -17.75 -23.62
N GLY A 487 6.32 -18.84 -23.51
CA GLY A 487 6.84 -20.18 -23.20
C GLY A 487 7.41 -20.32 -21.79
N ALA A 488 6.84 -19.61 -20.81
CA ALA A 488 7.31 -19.61 -19.43
C ALA A 488 7.36 -21.02 -18.83
N GLN A 489 8.44 -21.31 -18.11
CA GLN A 489 8.63 -22.51 -17.30
C GLN A 489 8.39 -22.19 -15.82
N THR A 490 8.10 -23.21 -15.03
CA THR A 490 7.88 -23.07 -13.59
C THR A 490 8.96 -23.75 -12.77
N VAL A 491 9.38 -23.08 -11.70
CA VAL A 491 10.17 -23.62 -10.61
C VAL A 491 9.22 -23.80 -9.43
N LYS A 492 8.87 -25.06 -9.15
CA LYS A 492 7.99 -25.41 -8.02
C LYS A 492 8.84 -25.72 -6.79
N VAL A 493 8.65 -24.95 -5.72
CA VAL A 493 9.28 -25.21 -4.43
C VAL A 493 8.20 -25.68 -3.46
N PRO A 494 8.18 -26.98 -3.09
CA PRO A 494 7.17 -27.50 -2.18
C PRO A 494 7.40 -26.96 -0.76
N TYR A 495 6.31 -26.92 0.00
CA TYR A 495 6.33 -26.47 1.38
C TYR A 495 7.25 -27.34 2.23
N ARG A 496 8.07 -26.70 3.06
CA ARG A 496 8.70 -27.30 4.24
C ARG A 496 8.80 -26.26 5.34
N THR A 497 8.59 -26.66 6.59
CA THR A 497 8.83 -25.79 7.74
C THR A 497 10.29 -25.35 7.73
N ASN A 498 10.53 -24.08 8.05
CA ASN A 498 11.86 -23.49 8.11
C ASN A 498 12.64 -23.54 6.78
N ARG A 499 11.94 -23.72 5.64
CA ARG A 499 12.51 -23.50 4.31
C ARG A 499 12.25 -22.06 3.87
N ALA A 500 13.26 -21.46 3.29
CA ALA A 500 13.18 -20.19 2.60
C ALA A 500 13.41 -20.38 1.09
N ILE A 501 12.62 -19.71 0.25
CA ILE A 501 12.92 -19.49 -1.16
C ILE A 501 13.44 -18.06 -1.33
N VAL A 502 14.50 -17.91 -2.10
CA VAL A 502 15.13 -16.62 -2.41
C VAL A 502 15.20 -16.47 -3.92
N PHE A 503 14.62 -15.39 -4.45
CA PHE A 503 14.50 -15.21 -5.89
C PHE A 503 14.52 -13.73 -6.32
N ASN A 504 14.75 -13.50 -7.61
CA ASN A 504 14.57 -12.18 -8.25
C ASN A 504 13.10 -11.75 -8.13
N SER A 505 12.86 -10.62 -7.48
CA SER A 505 11.51 -10.17 -7.11
C SER A 505 10.60 -9.84 -8.32
N ASP A 506 11.19 -9.57 -9.48
CA ASP A 506 10.46 -9.25 -10.70
C ASP A 506 9.77 -10.48 -11.32
N LEU A 507 10.12 -11.70 -10.88
CA LEU A 507 9.52 -12.93 -11.37
C LEU A 507 8.07 -13.07 -10.92
N PHE A 508 7.22 -13.49 -11.86
CA PHE A 508 5.86 -13.89 -11.51
C PHE A 508 5.87 -15.10 -10.59
N HIS A 509 5.06 -15.07 -9.55
CA HIS A 509 4.92 -16.18 -8.62
C HIS A 509 3.52 -16.23 -8.00
N GLU A 510 3.11 -17.42 -7.56
CA GLU A 510 1.84 -17.64 -6.87
C GLU A 510 1.97 -18.71 -5.78
N THR A 511 1.03 -18.72 -4.83
CA THR A 511 0.93 -19.81 -3.86
C THR A 511 0.47 -21.07 -4.58
N ASP A 512 1.21 -22.16 -4.36
CA ASP A 512 0.84 -23.48 -4.85
C ASP A 512 -0.44 -24.00 -4.16
N GLU A 513 -0.98 -25.13 -4.61
CA GLU A 513 -2.14 -25.77 -3.99
C GLU A 513 -1.94 -25.99 -2.49
N ILE A 514 -2.83 -25.42 -1.68
CA ILE A 514 -2.81 -25.51 -0.21
C ILE A 514 -3.68 -26.68 0.22
N ALA A 515 -3.09 -27.61 0.98
CA ALA A 515 -3.80 -28.70 1.65
C ALA A 515 -3.33 -28.80 3.10
N PHE A 516 -3.81 -27.93 3.99
CA PHE A 516 -3.41 -27.93 5.41
C PHE A 516 -4.57 -28.38 6.30
N LYS A 517 -4.27 -28.92 7.48
CA LYS A 517 -5.29 -29.22 8.50
C LYS A 517 -6.10 -27.97 8.83
N ASP A 518 -7.41 -28.12 9.02
CA ASP A 518 -8.30 -27.01 9.33
C ASP A 518 -8.32 -26.71 10.84
N GLU A 519 -7.15 -26.37 11.37
CA GLU A 519 -6.92 -26.05 12.79
C GLU A 519 -6.11 -24.76 12.88
N TYR A 520 -6.34 -23.96 13.93
CA TYR A 520 -5.73 -22.63 14.07
C TYR A 520 -4.19 -22.64 13.95
N LEU A 521 -3.53 -23.58 14.64
CA LEU A 521 -2.06 -23.70 14.67
C LEU A 521 -1.49 -24.31 13.38
N CYS A 522 -2.33 -25.02 12.62
CA CYS A 522 -1.98 -25.67 11.37
C CYS A 522 -2.16 -24.76 10.14
N ARG A 523 -2.66 -23.53 10.31
CA ARG A 523 -2.78 -22.57 9.21
C ARG A 523 -1.40 -22.25 8.65
N ARG A 524 -1.26 -22.35 7.33
CA ARG A 524 -0.03 -21.99 6.62
C ARG A 524 0.31 -20.52 6.82
N ILE A 525 1.48 -20.26 7.41
CA ILE A 525 2.05 -18.92 7.58
C ILE A 525 3.27 -18.78 6.67
N ASN A 526 3.20 -17.82 5.76
CA ASN A 526 4.27 -17.43 4.86
C ASN A 526 4.74 -16.03 5.24
N ILE A 527 6.03 -15.86 5.53
CA ILE A 527 6.64 -14.56 5.79
C ILE A 527 7.45 -14.15 4.56
N THR A 528 7.24 -12.92 4.11
CA THR A 528 7.89 -12.35 2.93
C THR A 528 8.74 -11.15 3.35
N LEU A 529 9.98 -11.12 2.88
CA LEU A 529 10.93 -10.01 3.05
C LEU A 529 11.37 -9.53 1.67
N LEU A 530 11.21 -8.23 1.42
CA LEU A 530 11.64 -7.59 0.17
C LEU A 530 12.85 -6.70 0.40
N TYR A 531 13.87 -6.87 -0.45
CA TYR A 531 15.11 -6.11 -0.37
C TYR A 531 15.34 -5.26 -1.61
N GLY A 532 15.68 -4.00 -1.38
CA GLY A 532 15.98 -3.02 -2.42
C GLY A 532 14.75 -2.59 -3.21
N PHE A 533 15.02 -1.88 -4.30
CA PHE A 533 14.01 -1.40 -5.23
C PHE A 533 14.27 -2.00 -6.60
N ARG A 534 13.19 -2.22 -7.35
CA ARG A 534 13.25 -2.54 -8.78
C ARG A 534 14.02 -1.40 -9.49
N ARG A 535 15.12 -1.72 -10.17
CA ARG A 535 15.85 -0.73 -10.97
C ARG A 535 15.14 -0.57 -12.31
N ASN A 536 14.60 0.61 -12.58
CA ASN A 536 14.34 1.02 -13.95
C ASN A 536 15.71 1.22 -14.60
N GLY A 537 16.03 0.38 -15.59
CA GLY A 537 17.34 0.36 -16.26
C GLY A 537 17.65 1.63 -17.04
#